data_AF-A0A952S3E1-F1
#
_entry.id   AF-A0A952S3E1-F1
#
_cell.length_a   1.000
_cell.length_b   1.000
_cell.length_c   1.000
_cell.angle_alpha   90.00
_cell.angle_beta   90.00
_cell.angle_gamma   90.00
#
_symmetry.space_group_name_H-M   'P 1'
#
loop_
_entity.id
_entity.type
_entity.pdbx_description
1 polymer ?
#
loop_
_entity_poly.entity_id
_entity_poly.type
_entity_poly.pdbx_seq_one_letter_code
_entity_poly.pdbx_strand_id
1 'polypeptide(L)'
;MTSRMEEAADFDQELSRVEESIRKLKIDFDIYFNGATKRPPLEARARLEAQLKRLADKRGLSYGQKYHLNGLVSRYTSYRELWRRTLRTRGEELI
;
A
#
# COMPACT_ATOMS: atom_id res chain seq x y z
N MET A 1 -22.08 2.03 21.24
CA MET A 1 -21.42 3.23 20.70
C MET A 1 -19.94 3.07 20.99
N THR A 2 -19.12 2.83 19.98
CA THR A 2 -17.65 2.78 20.12
C THR A 2 -17.17 4.19 20.49
N SER A 3 -16.27 4.31 21.48
CA SER A 3 -15.75 5.62 21.86
C SER A 3 -14.85 6.20 20.77
N ARG A 4 -14.84 7.53 20.61
CA ARG A 4 -13.98 8.22 19.62
C ARG A 4 -12.49 7.87 19.77
N MET A 5 -12.06 7.56 20.99
CA MET A 5 -10.69 7.11 21.28
C MET A 5 -10.42 5.70 20.75
N GLU A 6 -11.42 4.81 20.80
CA GLU A 6 -11.33 3.46 20.23
C GLU A 6 -11.31 3.52 18.69
N GLU A 7 -12.10 4.41 18.07
CA GLU A 7 -12.07 4.62 16.61
C GLU A 7 -10.72 5.17 16.13
N ALA A 8 -10.09 6.06 16.91
CA ALA A 8 -8.76 6.56 16.61
C ALA A 8 -7.70 5.45 16.71
N ALA A 9 -7.74 4.64 17.77
CA ALA A 9 -6.82 3.51 17.95
C ALA A 9 -6.98 2.45 16.85
N ASP A 10 -8.21 2.15 16.42
CA ASP A 10 -8.48 1.28 15.27
C ASP A 10 -7.81 1.81 14.00
N PHE A 11 -7.92 3.12 13.74
CA PHE A 11 -7.31 3.72 12.56
C PHE A 11 -5.78 3.66 12.58
N ASP A 12 -5.14 3.92 13.72
CA ASP A 12 -3.69 3.81 13.87
C ASP A 12 -3.19 2.35 13.67
N GLN A 13 -3.97 1.36 14.10
CA GLN A 13 -3.69 -0.04 13.78
C GLN A 13 -3.84 -0.33 12.27
N GLU A 14 -4.89 0.20 11.62
CA GLU A 14 -5.06 0.03 10.18
C GLU A 14 -3.95 0.69 9.37
N LEU A 15 -3.48 1.87 9.77
CA LEU A 15 -2.31 2.54 9.17
C LEU A 15 -1.06 1.67 9.30
N SER A 16 -0.82 1.10 10.49
CA SER A 16 0.32 0.22 10.74
C SER A 16 0.28 -1.03 9.83
N ARG A 17 -0.88 -1.67 9.71
CA ARG A 17 -1.08 -2.83 8.83
C ARG A 17 -0.86 -2.50 7.35
N VAL A 18 -1.29 -1.31 6.91
CA VAL A 18 -1.04 -0.84 5.54
C VAL A 18 0.43 -0.58 5.30
N GLU A 19 1.15 0.01 6.26
CA GLU A 19 2.59 0.21 6.15
C GLU A 19 3.34 -1.13 6.02
N GLU A 20 2.99 -2.13 6.83
CA GLU A 20 3.56 -3.48 6.72
C GLU A 20 3.24 -4.11 5.37
N SER A 21 2.01 -3.94 4.88
CA SER A 21 1.59 -4.44 3.57
C SER A 21 2.35 -3.77 2.42
N ILE A 22 2.65 -2.47 2.51
CA ILE A 22 3.53 -1.77 1.56
C ILE A 22 4.94 -2.37 1.57
N ARG A 23 5.51 -2.59 2.75
CA ARG A 23 6.85 -3.19 2.90
C ARG A 23 6.89 -4.60 2.30
N LYS A 24 5.89 -5.43 2.61
CA LYS A 24 5.78 -6.79 2.08
C LYS A 24 5.63 -6.79 0.56
N LEU A 25 4.76 -5.94 0.02
CA LEU A 25 4.57 -5.85 -1.43
C LEU A 25 5.86 -5.45 -2.16
N LYS A 26 6.65 -4.54 -1.59
CA LYS A 26 7.98 -4.21 -2.12
C LYS A 26 8.89 -5.44 -2.17
N ILE A 27 8.96 -6.21 -1.10
CA ILE A 27 9.76 -7.43 -1.05
C ILE A 27 9.27 -8.43 -2.10
N ASP A 28 7.96 -8.64 -2.21
CA ASP A 28 7.39 -9.57 -3.19
C ASP A 28 7.74 -9.15 -4.64
N PHE A 29 7.72 -7.85 -4.94
CA PHE A 29 8.18 -7.33 -6.23
C PHE A 29 9.70 -7.48 -6.43
N ASP A 30 10.52 -7.26 -5.39
CA ASP A 30 11.97 -7.50 -5.46
C ASP A 30 12.27 -8.98 -5.75
N ILE A 31 11.57 -9.91 -5.07
CA ILE A 31 11.68 -11.36 -5.32
C ILE A 31 11.32 -11.69 -6.78
N TYR A 32 10.23 -11.11 -7.28
CA TYR A 32 9.80 -11.26 -8.67
C TYR A 32 10.85 -10.73 -9.66
N PHE A 33 11.37 -9.52 -9.44
CA PHE A 33 12.37 -8.93 -10.34
C PHE A 33 13.71 -9.67 -10.31
N ASN A 34 14.05 -10.30 -9.19
CA ASN A 34 15.20 -11.20 -9.09
C ASN A 34 14.95 -12.58 -9.74
N GLY A 35 13.74 -12.85 -10.26
CA GLY A 35 13.40 -14.08 -10.97
C GLY A 35 13.09 -15.27 -10.07
N ALA A 36 12.97 -15.06 -8.75
CA ALA A 36 12.64 -16.12 -7.80
C ALA A 36 11.15 -16.52 -7.87
N THR A 37 10.29 -15.67 -8.43
CA THR A 37 8.90 -16.00 -8.76
C THR A 37 8.59 -15.66 -10.21
N LYS A 38 7.72 -16.45 -10.84
CA LYS A 38 7.34 -16.29 -12.26
C LYS A 38 6.22 -15.28 -12.50
N ARG A 39 5.56 -14.79 -11.45
CA ARG A 39 4.36 -13.94 -11.56
C ARG A 39 4.47 -12.74 -10.64
N PRO A 40 4.09 -11.54 -11.12
CA PRO A 40 4.08 -10.35 -10.28
C PRO A 40 2.99 -10.46 -9.21
N PRO A 41 3.17 -9.84 -8.01
CA PRO A 41 2.22 -9.91 -6.90
C PRO A 41 0.99 -9.00 -7.09
N LEU A 42 0.21 -9.23 -8.16
CA LEU A 42 -0.91 -8.37 -8.57
C LEU A 42 -2.07 -8.38 -7.57
N GLU A 43 -2.39 -9.54 -6.99
CA GLU A 43 -3.45 -9.66 -5.99
C GLU A 43 -3.09 -8.91 -4.70
N ALA A 44 -1.82 -8.99 -4.27
CA ALA A 44 -1.35 -8.25 -3.11
C ALA A 44 -1.39 -6.73 -3.37
N ARG A 45 -1.01 -6.30 -4.58
CA ARG A 45 -1.16 -4.91 -5.03
C ARG A 45 -2.61 -4.43 -4.99
N ALA A 46 -3.54 -5.17 -5.60
CA ALA A 46 -4.95 -4.80 -5.64
C ALA A 46 -5.58 -4.72 -4.25
N ARG A 47 -5.24 -5.66 -3.36
CA ARG A 47 -5.69 -5.63 -1.95
C ARG A 47 -5.19 -4.39 -1.22
N LEU A 48 -3.92 -4.04 -1.38
CA LEU A 48 -3.34 -2.85 -0.77
C LEU A 48 -3.99 -1.56 -1.30
N GLU A 49 -4.24 -1.47 -2.60
CA GLU A 49 -4.93 -0.33 -3.21
C GLU A 49 -6.36 -0.16 -2.66
N ALA A 50 -7.09 -1.27 -2.49
CA ALA A 50 -8.42 -1.25 -1.89
C ALA A 50 -8.36 -0.77 -0.41
N GLN A 51 -7.36 -1.21 0.35
CA GLN A 51 -7.16 -0.78 1.74
C GLN A 51 -6.84 0.72 1.83
N LEU A 52 -5.90 1.21 1.02
CA LEU A 52 -5.54 2.63 0.97
C LEU A 52 -6.75 3.50 0.60
N LYS A 53 -7.53 3.08 -0.41
CA LYS A 53 -8.75 3.79 -0.81
C LYS A 53 -9.78 3.83 0.33
N ARG A 54 -10.01 2.71 1.01
CA ARG A 54 -10.92 2.63 2.16
C ARG A 54 -10.50 3.57 3.30
N LEU A 55 -9.20 3.66 3.59
CA LEU A 55 -8.68 4.57 4.62
C LEU A 55 -8.79 6.04 4.21
N ALA A 56 -8.58 6.34 2.92
CA ALA A 56 -8.72 7.69 2.38
C ALA A 56 -10.17 8.19 2.41
N ASP A 57 -11.16 7.30 2.28
CA ASP A 57 -12.59 7.63 2.34
C ASP A 57 -13.11 7.83 3.78
N LYS A 58 -12.36 7.40 4.81
CA LYS A 58 -12.76 7.57 6.21
C LYS A 58 -12.82 9.05 6.58
N ARG A 59 -13.95 9.47 7.16
CA ARG A 59 -14.16 10.81 7.73
C ARG A 59 -13.67 10.86 9.18
N GLY A 60 -13.41 12.07 9.68
CA GLY A 60 -13.09 12.27 11.11
C GLY A 60 -11.62 12.02 11.49
N LEU A 61 -10.73 11.79 10.53
CA LEU A 61 -9.30 11.60 10.77
C LEU A 61 -8.66 12.83 11.42
N SER A 62 -7.81 12.60 12.42
CA SER A 62 -6.97 13.65 12.98
C SER A 62 -5.92 14.13 11.97
N TYR A 63 -5.33 15.31 12.20
CA TYR A 63 -4.26 15.82 11.34
C TYR A 63 -3.06 14.87 11.27
N GLY A 64 -2.66 14.26 12.39
CA GLY A 64 -1.56 13.29 12.43
C GLY A 64 -1.87 12.04 11.60
N GLN A 65 -3.09 11.51 11.70
CA GLN A 65 -3.55 10.36 10.93
C GLN A 65 -3.60 10.64 9.43
N LYS A 66 -4.10 11.82 9.03
CA LYS A 66 -4.09 12.26 7.62
C LYS A 66 -2.67 12.40 7.09
N TYR A 67 -1.78 13.01 7.87
CA TYR A 67 -0.37 13.18 7.50
C TYR A 67 0.31 11.82 7.30
N HIS A 68 0.10 10.89 8.24
CA HIS A 68 0.63 9.53 8.15
C HIS A 68 0.09 8.81 6.90
N LEU A 69 -1.24 8.82 6.69
CA LEU A 69 -1.86 8.22 5.50
C LEU A 69 -1.29 8.81 4.20
N ASN A 70 -1.15 10.13 4.11
CA ASN A 70 -0.57 10.78 2.93
C ASN A 70 0.89 10.35 2.69
N GLY A 71 1.68 10.17 3.75
CA GLY A 71 3.03 9.61 3.67
C GLY A 71 3.04 8.19 3.10
N LEU A 72 2.12 7.33 3.57
CA LEU A 72 1.98 5.96 3.06
C LEU A 72 1.56 5.93 1.58
N VAL A 73 0.59 6.77 1.20
CA VAL A 73 0.13 6.89 -0.20
C VAL A 73 1.26 7.38 -1.11
N SER A 74 2.03 8.37 -0.67
CA SER A 74 3.18 8.89 -1.42
C SER A 74 4.24 7.80 -1.63
N ARG A 75 4.60 7.08 -0.56
CA ARG A 75 5.56 5.96 -0.61
C ARG A 75 5.10 4.85 -1.56
N TYR A 76 3.84 4.43 -1.44
CA TYR A 76 3.25 3.43 -2.34
C TYR A 76 3.27 3.89 -3.80
N THR A 77 2.93 5.15 -4.07
CA THR A 77 2.94 5.72 -5.42
C THR A 77 4.34 5.69 -6.04
N SER A 78 5.37 6.04 -5.27
CA SER A 78 6.77 5.95 -5.73
C SER A 78 7.17 4.52 -6.08
N TYR A 79 6.81 3.53 -5.26
CA TYR A 79 7.10 2.14 -5.56
C TYR A 79 6.34 1.62 -6.79
N ARG A 80 5.06 1.97 -6.91
CA ARG A 80 4.24 1.61 -8.08
C ARG A 80 4.83 2.18 -9.38
N GLU A 81 5.27 3.43 -9.37
CA GLU A 81 5.98 4.05 -10.51
C GLU A 81 7.25 3.29 -10.86
N LEU A 82 8.06 2.92 -9.86
CA LEU A 82 9.29 2.14 -10.04
C LEU A 82 9.00 0.79 -10.67
N TRP A 83 8.07 0.01 -10.09
CA TRP A 83 7.72 -1.31 -10.62
C TRP A 83 7.17 -1.24 -12.04
N ARG A 84 6.32 -0.24 -12.35
CA ARG A 84 5.80 -0.02 -13.69
C ARG A 84 6.93 0.22 -14.70
N ARG A 85 7.92 1.04 -14.34
CA ARG A 85 9.09 1.30 -15.21
C ARG A 85 9.92 0.03 -15.41
N THR A 86 10.17 -0.73 -14.34
CA THR A 86 10.94 -1.99 -14.39
C THR A 86 10.25 -3.05 -15.24
N LEU A 87 8.94 -3.24 -15.09
CA LEU A 87 8.14 -4.17 -15.91
C LEU A 87 8.19 -3.81 -17.39
N ARG A 88 8.04 -2.52 -17.72
CA ARG A 88 8.17 -2.02 -19.09
C ARG A 88 9.56 -2.31 -19.68
N THR A 89 10.63 -2.11 -18.91
CA THR A 89 12.01 -2.43 -19.35
C THR A 89 12.21 -3.92 -19.62
N ARG A 90 11.48 -4.80 -18.93
CA ARG A 90 11.54 -6.25 -19.10
C ARG A 90 10.67 -6.77 -20.25
N GLY A 91 9.89 -5.91 -20.91
CA GLY A 91 8.91 -6.31 -21.93
C GLY A 91 7.65 -6.97 -21.37
N GLU A 92 7.43 -6.87 -20.06
CA GLU A 92 6.26 -7.39 -19.36
C GLU A 92 5.24 -6.26 -19.23
N GLU A 93 4.33 -6.14 -20.20
CA GLU A 93 3.24 -5.15 -20.12
C GLU A 93 2.15 -5.66 -19.17
N LEU A 94 1.87 -4.91 -18.10
CA LEU A 94 0.65 -5.09 -17.31
C LEU A 94 -0.51 -4.58 -18.17
N ILE A 95 -1.11 -5.48 -18.95
CA ILE A 95 -2.39 -5.23 -19.61
C ILE A 95 -3.45 -4.99 -18.55
#